data_AF-A0AA38YS36-F1
#
_entry.id   AF-A0AA38YS36-F1
#
_cell.length_a   1.000
_cell.length_b   1.000
_cell.length_c   1.000
_cell.angle_alpha   90.00
_cell.angle_beta   90.00
_cell.angle_gamma   90.00
#
_symmetry.space_group_name_H-M   'P 1'
#
loop_
_entity.id
_entity.type
_entity.pdbx_description
1 polymer ?
#
loop_
_entity_poly.entity_id
_entity_poly.type
_entity_poly.pdbx_seq_one_letter_code
_entity_poly.pdbx_strand_id
1 'polypeptide(L)' 'MLLAGCHRMSYVFENQSLISQVLENQIRNLHTAVGNAVTQGRLIVFGAGSTQLLNAAVHALSPEFISPSY' A
#
# COMPACT_ATOMS: atom_id res chain seq x y z
N MET A 1 -20.20 -9.99 -9.33
CA MET A 1 -18.79 -10.33 -9.64
C MET A 1 -18.63 -11.83 -9.43
N LEU A 2 -18.10 -12.55 -10.41
CA LEU A 2 -17.75 -13.97 -10.31
C LEU A 2 -16.22 -14.05 -10.18
N LEU A 3 -15.72 -14.75 -9.17
CA LEU A 3 -14.30 -14.98 -8.95
C LEU A 3 -13.96 -16.41 -9.37
N ALA A 4 -13.01 -16.58 -10.28
CA ALA A 4 -12.50 -17.91 -10.63
C ALA A 4 -11.77 -18.51 -9.42
N GLY A 5 -11.84 -19.84 -9.24
CA GLY A 5 -11.17 -20.51 -8.12
C GLY A 5 -9.65 -20.33 -8.10
N CYS A 6 -9.05 -20.11 -9.27
CA CYS A 6 -7.63 -19.81 -9.43
C CYS A 6 -7.31 -18.32 -9.39
N HIS A 7 -8.30 -17.45 -9.14
CA HIS A 7 -8.09 -16.01 -9.16
C HIS A 7 -7.12 -15.60 -8.05
N ARG A 8 -6.01 -14.97 -8.45
CA ARG A 8 -5.03 -14.35 -7.54
C ARG A 8 -4.46 -15.32 -6.49
N MET A 9 -4.14 -16.55 -6.93
CA MET A 9 -3.42 -17.53 -6.10
C MET A 9 -1.91 -17.28 -6.00
N SER A 10 -1.33 -16.49 -6.91
CA SER A 10 0.08 -16.06 -6.82
C SER A 10 0.28 -15.08 -5.66
N TYR A 11 1.44 -15.15 -4.99
CA TYR A 11 1.84 -14.19 -3.95
C TYR A 11 2.10 -12.79 -4.50
N VAL A 12 2.49 -12.69 -5.77
CA VAL A 12 2.81 -11.42 -6.45
C VAL A 12 1.97 -11.25 -7.70
N PHE A 13 1.78 -10.00 -8.11
CA PHE A 13 1.27 -9.64 -9.42
C PHE A 13 2.30 -9.90 -10.52
N GLU A 14 1.88 -9.83 -11.79
CA GLU A 14 2.73 -10.03 -12.96
C GLU A 14 3.95 -9.07 -12.99
N ASN A 15 3.80 -7.88 -12.43
CA ASN A 15 4.86 -6.88 -12.28
C ASN A 15 5.74 -7.09 -11.03
N GLN A 16 5.63 -8.24 -10.37
CA GLN A 16 6.31 -8.58 -9.11
C GLN A 16 5.93 -7.71 -7.90
N SER A 17 4.93 -6.84 -8.05
CA SER A 17 4.39 -6.04 -6.95
C SER A 17 3.47 -6.87 -6.06
N LEU A 18 3.34 -6.44 -4.81
CA LEU A 18 2.31 -6.91 -3.88
C LEU A 18 1.02 -6.07 -3.98
N ILE A 19 1.07 -4.96 -4.72
CA ILE A 19 0.02 -3.95 -4.82
C ILE A 19 -0.67 -4.06 -6.18
N SER A 20 -2.01 -4.06 -6.14
CA SER A 20 -2.83 -4.04 -7.36
C SER A 20 -2.75 -2.67 -8.02
N GLN A 21 -2.17 -2.60 -9.23
CA GLN A 21 -2.15 -1.37 -10.03
C GLN A 21 -3.55 -0.87 -10.37
N VAL A 22 -4.50 -1.79 -10.61
CA VAL A 22 -5.88 -1.43 -10.89
C VAL A 22 -6.49 -0.70 -9.69
N LEU A 23 -6.34 -1.25 -8.47
CA LEU A 23 -6.86 -0.61 -7.27
C LEU A 23 -6.13 0.71 -6.97
N GLU A 24 -4.81 0.77 -7.14
CA GLU A 24 -4.04 2.01 -6.99
C GLU A 24 -4.59 3.12 -7.90
N ASN A 25 -4.82 2.82 -9.19
CA ASN A 25 -5.38 3.77 -10.15
C ASN A 25 -6.78 4.22 -9.73
N GLN A 26 -7.63 3.32 -9.23
CA GLN A 26 -8.96 3.69 -8.75
C GLN A 26 -8.90 4.61 -7.52
N ILE A 27 -7.97 4.36 -6.59
CA ILE A 27 -7.75 5.24 -5.42
C ILE A 27 -7.29 6.64 -5.87
N ARG A 28 -6.37 6.72 -6.83
CA ARG A 28 -5.92 8.01 -7.40
C ARG A 28 -7.06 8.76 -8.08
N ASN A 29 -7.88 8.05 -8.87
CA ASN A 29 -9.05 8.62 -9.53
C ASN A 29 -10.09 9.11 -8.51
N LEU A 30 -10.35 8.33 -7.45
CA LEU A 30 -11.27 8.71 -6.38
C LEU A 30 -10.83 10.03 -5.72
N HIS A 31 -9.57 10.12 -5.30
CA HIS A 31 -9.05 11.34 -4.66
C HIS A 31 -9.03 12.54 -5.60
N THR A 32 -8.79 12.31 -6.90
CA THR A 32 -8.87 13.36 -7.94
C THR A 32 -10.31 13.85 -8.13
N ALA A 33 -11.27 12.94 -8.21
CA ALA A 33 -12.68 13.26 -8.43
C ALA A 33 -13.32 13.97 -7.23
N VAL A 34 -12.99 13.55 -6.01
CA VAL A 34 -13.51 14.16 -4.77
C VAL A 34 -12.72 15.42 -4.40
N GLY A 35 -11.44 15.50 -4.79
CA GLY A 35 -10.57 16.62 -4.44
C GLY A 35 -10.16 16.65 -2.96
N ASN A 36 -10.22 15.51 -2.27
CA ASN A 36 -9.95 15.43 -0.82
C ASN A 36 -8.51 15.05 -0.46
N ALA A 37 -7.67 14.64 -1.43
CA ALA A 37 -6.26 14.37 -1.19
C ALA A 37 -5.41 14.53 -2.46
N VAL A 38 -4.17 15.01 -2.30
CA VAL A 38 -3.19 15.08 -3.40
C VAL A 38 -2.42 13.76 -3.47
N THR A 39 -2.65 12.99 -4.54
CA THR A 39 -1.96 11.70 -4.76
C THR A 39 -0.81 11.79 -5.77
N GLN A 40 -0.73 12.87 -6.57
CA GLN A 40 0.32 13.04 -7.58
C GLN A 40 1.70 13.11 -6.93
N GLY A 41 2.66 12.35 -7.47
CA GLY A 41 4.02 12.27 -6.93
C GLY A 41 4.14 11.56 -5.58
N ARG A 42 3.06 10.92 -5.08
CA ARG A 42 3.07 10.15 -3.83
C ARG A 42 3.07 8.65 -4.11
N LEU A 43 3.88 7.92 -3.34
CA LEU A 43 3.79 6.46 -3.25
C LEU A 43 2.51 6.07 -2.51
N ILE A 44 1.89 4.98 -2.94
CA ILE A 44 0.71 4.40 -2.28
C ILE A 44 1.11 3.02 -1.74
N VAL A 45 0.83 2.78 -0.46
CA VAL A 45 1.11 1.51 0.22
C VAL A 45 -0.20 0.96 0.77
N PHE A 46 -0.39 -0.36 0.68
CA PHE A 46 -1.58 -1.04 1.21
C PHE A 46 -1.25 -1.73 2.52
N GLY A 47 -2.22 -1.72 3.44
CA GLY A 47 -2.19 -2.48 4.68
C GLY A 47 -3.56 -3.09 4.94
N ALA A 48 -3.60 -4.09 5.81
CA ALA A 48 -4.81 -4.67 6.39
C ALA A 48 -5.45 -3.68 7.38
N GLY A 49 -6.03 -2.62 6.82
CA GLY A 49 -6.64 -1.51 7.56
C GLY A 49 -5.66 -0.41 7.95
N SER A 50 -6.22 0.73 8.33
CA SER A 50 -5.46 1.92 8.73
C SER A 50 -4.65 1.71 10.00
N THR A 51 -5.08 0.84 10.92
CA THR A 51 -4.34 0.50 12.14
C THR A 51 -2.96 -0.09 11.84
N GLN A 52 -2.87 -1.00 10.85
CA GLN A 52 -1.57 -1.54 10.44
C GLN A 52 -0.69 -0.45 9.83
N LEU A 53 -1.26 0.40 8.97
CA LEU A 53 -0.52 1.49 8.34
C LEU A 53 -0.05 2.55 9.34
N LEU A 54 -0.86 2.86 10.36
CA LEU A 54 -0.48 3.78 11.44
C LEU A 54 0.71 3.23 12.23
N ASN A 55 0.65 1.96 12.63
CA ASN A 55 1.76 1.33 13.36
C ASN A 55 3.02 1.21 12.48
N ALA A 56 2.87 0.88 11.20
CA ALA A 56 3.97 0.84 10.25
C ALA A 56 4.60 2.22 10.05
N ALA A 57 3.80 3.29 10.01
CA ALA A 57 4.30 4.66 9.91
C ALA A 57 5.08 5.07 11.18
N VAL A 58 4.57 4.74 12.37
CA VAL A 58 5.30 4.96 13.64
C VAL A 58 6.63 4.23 13.61
N HIS A 59 6.64 2.96 13.20
CA HIS A 59 7.86 2.17 13.11
C HIS A 59 8.87 2.76 12.10
N ALA A 60 8.42 3.10 10.89
CA ALA A 60 9.28 3.63 9.83
C ALA A 60 9.83 5.03 10.11
N LEU A 61 9.14 5.83 10.92
CA LEU A 61 9.56 7.19 11.30
C LEU A 61 10.31 7.23 12.64
N SER A 62 10.39 6.10 13.35
CA SER A 62 11.15 6.04 14.59
C SER A 62 12.65 6.12 14.28
N PRO A 63 13.44 6.86 15.09
CA PRO A 63 14.89 6.82 14.97
C PRO A 63 15.38 5.40 15.19
N GLU A 64 16.26 4.90 14.32
CA GLU A 64 16.94 3.63 14.56
C GLU A 64 17.73 3.74 15.86
N PHE A 65 17.40 2.90 16.84
CA PHE A 65 18.32 2.63 17.94
C PHE A 65 19.47 1.82 17.37
N ILE A 66 20.54 2.50 16.95
CA ILE A 66 21.84 1.86 16.76
C ILE A 66 22.31 1.45 18.16
N SER A 67 22.07 0.19 18.55
CA SER A 67 22.76 -0.39 19.70
C SER A 67 24.26 -0.44 19.37
N PRO A 68 25.15 -0.10 20.33
CA PRO A 68 26.57 -0.25 20.09
C PRO A 68 26.86 -1.74 19.89
N SER A 69 27.42 -2.07 18.73
CA SER A 69 28.08 -3.36 18.51
C SER A 69 29.24 -3.48 19.48
N TYR A 70 29.08 -4.32 20.51
CA TYR A 70 30.18 -4.85 21.32
C TYR A 70 31.02 -5.83 20.52
#